data_AF-A0A256A3G4-F1
#
_entry.id   AF-A0A256A3G4-F1
#
_cell.length_a   1.000
_cell.length_b   1.000
_cell.length_c   1.000
_cell.angle_alpha   90.00
_cell.angle_beta   90.00
_cell.angle_gamma   90.00
#
_symmetry.space_group_name_H-M   'P 1'
#
loop_
_entity.id
_entity.type
_entity.pdbx_description
1 polymer ?
#
loop_
_entity_poly.entity_id
_entity_poly.type
_entity_poly.pdbx_seq_one_letter_code
_entity_poly.pdbx_strand_id
1 'polypeptide(L)'
;MGLSIGVTKEYFVKYGLSLKTKEQIALSIFQEVSLEFEQLQSLHPTSGSSFEPADLVSNLLGFYSVIRPKLTKKYILDNLCKQLGTDKSAKIYKKYPGTFTISKYKNKKFTPRFFDNEYCKNPVFPKEFQEIKPYPKDNDTFRDWIDLFDIHKGIPPITGPK
;
A
#
# COMPACT_ATOMS: atom_id res chain seq x y z
N MET A 1 6.18 -29.95 -0.14
CA MET A 1 6.55 -28.89 0.82
C MET A 1 6.83 -27.63 0.03
N GLY A 2 5.94 -26.63 0.11
CA GLY A 2 6.11 -25.37 -0.61
C GLY A 2 6.95 -24.40 0.22
N LEU A 3 7.98 -23.82 -0.38
CA LEU A 3 8.68 -22.68 0.20
C LEU A 3 7.70 -21.49 0.24
N SER A 4 7.28 -21.04 1.42
CA SER A 4 6.58 -19.76 1.54
C SER A 4 7.63 -18.65 1.53
N ILE A 5 7.73 -17.93 0.43
CA ILE A 5 8.55 -16.72 0.37
C ILE A 5 7.68 -15.58 0.92
N GLY A 6 8.19 -14.86 1.91
CA GLY A 6 7.52 -13.72 2.51
C GLY A 6 8.51 -12.60 2.76
N VAL A 7 8.01 -11.37 2.73
CA VAL A 7 8.76 -10.20 3.21
C VAL A 7 8.21 -9.84 4.58
N THR A 8 9.09 -9.63 5.54
CA THR A 8 8.74 -9.13 6.87
C THR A 8 9.60 -7.92 7.16
N LYS A 9 8.98 -6.90 7.78
CA LYS A 9 9.67 -5.70 8.23
C LYS A 9 9.29 -5.37 9.65
N GLU A 10 10.27 -4.86 10.37
CA GLU A 10 10.13 -4.40 11.73
C GLU A 10 10.49 -2.91 11.78
N TYR A 11 9.76 -2.16 12.60
CA TYR A 11 9.88 -0.72 12.70
C TYR A 11 9.98 -0.29 14.15
N PHE A 12 10.84 0.70 14.41
CA PHE A 12 10.80 1.45 15.64
C PHE A 12 9.80 2.62 15.47
N VAL A 13 8.82 2.69 16.36
CA VAL A 13 7.85 3.79 16.42
C VAL A 13 7.83 4.35 17.84
N LYS A 14 8.13 5.64 17.98
CA LYS A 14 8.11 6.34 19.27
C LYS A 14 6.71 6.28 19.90
N TYR A 15 6.67 6.10 21.21
CA TYR A 15 5.41 6.14 21.97
C TYR A 15 4.90 7.56 22.17
N GLY A 16 3.61 7.71 22.52
CA GLY A 16 3.02 9.02 22.87
C GLY A 16 2.77 9.97 21.69
N LEU A 17 2.85 9.48 20.44
CA LEU A 17 2.59 10.29 19.26
C LEU A 17 1.12 10.71 19.13
N SER A 18 0.90 11.88 18.52
CA SER A 18 -0.44 12.35 18.16
C SER A 18 -1.14 11.38 17.21
N LEU A 19 -2.48 11.33 17.22
CA LEU A 19 -3.24 10.50 16.29
C LEU A 19 -2.85 10.78 14.84
N LYS A 20 -2.76 12.06 14.46
CA LYS A 20 -2.33 12.48 13.12
C LYS A 20 -0.98 11.85 12.75
N THR A 21 0.03 11.94 13.61
CA THR A 21 1.36 11.37 13.34
C THR A 21 1.30 9.85 13.20
N LYS A 22 0.52 9.16 14.04
CA LYS A 22 0.33 7.71 13.93
C LYS A 22 -0.27 7.31 12.58
N GLU A 23 -1.24 8.06 12.08
CA GLU A 23 -1.86 7.82 10.78
C GLU A 23 -0.86 8.01 9.62
N GLN A 24 0.00 9.03 9.72
CA GLN A 24 1.05 9.28 8.73
C GLN A 24 2.10 8.16 8.71
N ILE A 25 2.51 7.68 9.89
CA ILE A 25 3.45 6.55 10.02
C ILE A 25 2.81 5.26 9.51
N ALA A 26 1.55 5.01 9.86
CA ALA A 26 0.80 3.85 9.37
C ALA A 26 0.73 3.85 7.84
N LEU A 27 0.51 5.01 7.21
CA LEU A 27 0.53 5.13 5.76
C LEU A 27 1.93 4.84 5.17
N SER A 28 3.00 5.34 5.80
CA SER A 28 4.37 5.05 5.35
C SER A 28 4.69 3.55 5.40
N ILE A 29 4.35 2.88 6.51
CA ILE A 29 4.52 1.42 6.66
C ILE A 29 3.71 0.69 5.59
N PHE A 30 2.43 1.07 5.44
CA PHE A 30 1.53 0.44 4.46
C PHE A 30 2.06 0.58 3.04
N GLN A 31 2.54 1.76 2.65
CA GLN A 31 3.14 2.03 1.35
C GLN A 31 4.35 1.15 1.08
N GLU A 32 5.29 1.13 2.02
CA GLU A 32 6.54 0.41 1.88
C GLU A 32 6.31 -1.10 1.78
N VAL A 33 5.56 -1.67 2.72
CA VAL A 33 5.25 -3.11 2.76
C VAL A 33 4.44 -3.53 1.53
N SER A 34 3.47 -2.71 1.08
CA SER A 34 2.70 -3.02 -0.13
C SER A 34 3.60 -3.07 -1.37
N LEU A 35 4.49 -2.09 -1.55
CA LEU A 35 5.38 -2.06 -2.72
C LEU A 35 6.34 -3.26 -2.73
N GLU A 36 6.87 -3.66 -1.59
CA GLU A 36 7.77 -4.82 -1.51
C GLU A 36 7.02 -6.15 -1.69
N PHE A 37 5.80 -6.26 -1.16
CA PHE A 37 4.95 -7.42 -1.43
C PHE A 37 4.66 -7.58 -2.92
N GLU A 38 4.30 -6.50 -3.61
CA GLU A 38 4.05 -6.51 -5.04
C GLU A 38 5.32 -6.84 -5.85
N GLN A 39 6.48 -6.36 -5.43
CA GLN A 39 7.77 -6.75 -6.00
C GLN A 39 8.04 -8.24 -5.82
N LEU A 40 7.80 -8.79 -4.63
CA LEU A 40 7.96 -10.22 -4.39
C LEU A 40 7.03 -11.04 -5.30
N GLN A 41 5.77 -10.63 -5.41
CA GLN A 41 4.82 -11.26 -6.32
C GLN A 41 5.29 -11.21 -7.77
N SER A 42 6.01 -10.16 -8.20
CA SER A 42 6.53 -10.05 -9.57
C SER A 42 7.63 -11.08 -9.90
N LEU A 43 8.32 -11.61 -8.88
CA LEU A 43 9.35 -12.64 -9.05
C LEU A 43 8.77 -14.04 -9.28
N HIS A 44 7.48 -14.24 -8.98
CA HIS A 44 6.83 -15.52 -9.24
C HIS A 44 6.57 -15.69 -10.76
N PRO A 45 7.08 -16.76 -11.40
CA PRO A 45 7.03 -16.94 -12.86
C PRO A 45 5.63 -16.94 -13.48
N THR A 46 4.60 -17.20 -12.67
CA THR A 46 3.19 -17.26 -13.09
C THR A 46 2.36 -16.06 -12.64
N SER A 47 2.97 -15.07 -11.98
CA SER A 47 2.26 -13.95 -11.38
C SER A 47 2.09 -12.79 -12.35
N GLY A 48 0.99 -12.81 -13.08
CA GLY A 48 0.49 -11.63 -13.80
C GLY A 48 -0.09 -10.58 -12.86
N SER A 49 -0.54 -10.94 -11.66
CA SER A 49 -1.31 -10.06 -10.76
C SER A 49 -0.51 -8.96 -10.10
N SER A 50 0.83 -9.07 -10.02
CA SER A 50 1.66 -8.03 -9.41
C SER A 50 1.41 -6.65 -10.03
N PHE A 51 1.18 -5.65 -9.17
CA PHE A 51 0.88 -4.26 -9.49
C PHE A 51 -0.35 -4.07 -10.38
N GLU A 52 -1.38 -4.90 -10.24
CA GLU A 52 -2.62 -4.73 -11.00
C GLU A 52 -3.29 -3.37 -10.68
N PRO A 53 -3.96 -2.72 -11.65
CA PRO A 53 -4.50 -1.38 -11.44
C PRO A 53 -5.52 -1.22 -10.31
N ALA A 54 -6.36 -2.23 -10.06
CA ALA A 54 -7.40 -2.22 -9.05
C ALA A 54 -6.87 -2.57 -7.64
N ASP A 55 -5.77 -3.33 -7.54
CA ASP A 55 -5.16 -3.70 -6.26
C ASP A 55 -4.81 -2.47 -5.41
N LEU A 56 -4.10 -1.48 -5.95
CA LEU A 56 -3.75 -0.28 -5.18
C LEU A 56 -4.99 0.49 -4.72
N VAL A 57 -6.04 0.57 -5.54
CA VAL A 57 -7.29 1.26 -5.19
C VAL A 57 -8.00 0.52 -4.04
N SER A 58 -8.13 -0.80 -4.13
CA SER A 58 -8.78 -1.60 -3.10
C SER A 58 -8.01 -1.58 -1.78
N ASN A 59 -6.69 -1.66 -1.85
CA ASN A 59 -5.76 -1.54 -0.73
C ASN A 59 -5.91 -0.19 -0.01
N LEU A 60 -5.96 0.93 -0.76
CA LEU A 60 -6.19 2.25 -0.18
C LEU A 60 -7.56 2.40 0.46
N LEU A 61 -8.63 1.92 -0.19
CA LEU A 61 -9.98 1.95 0.39
C LEU A 61 -10.03 1.17 1.71
N GLY A 62 -9.41 -0.01 1.75
CA GLY A 62 -9.25 -0.82 2.96
C GLY A 62 -8.52 -0.07 4.06
N PHE A 63 -7.30 0.42 3.78
CA PHE A 63 -6.48 1.17 4.73
C PHE A 63 -7.25 2.35 5.34
N TYR A 64 -7.85 3.21 4.52
CA TYR A 64 -8.54 4.40 5.00
C TYR A 64 -9.82 4.09 5.76
N SER A 65 -10.56 3.03 5.40
CA SER A 65 -11.74 2.61 6.15
C SER A 65 -11.42 2.16 7.59
N VAL A 66 -10.22 1.62 7.81
CA VAL A 66 -9.72 1.24 9.14
C VAL A 66 -9.24 2.47 9.90
N ILE A 67 -8.46 3.35 9.24
CA ILE A 67 -7.83 4.50 9.89
C ILE A 67 -8.81 5.65 10.16
N ARG A 68 -9.83 5.82 9.32
CA ARG A 68 -10.84 6.87 9.43
C ARG A 68 -12.22 6.26 9.64
N PRO A 69 -12.69 6.10 10.89
CA PRO A 69 -13.99 5.50 11.19
C PRO A 69 -15.20 6.17 10.51
N LYS A 70 -15.06 7.45 10.10
CA LYS A 70 -16.09 8.18 9.36
C LYS A 70 -16.26 7.67 7.92
N LEU A 71 -15.24 7.06 7.32
CA LEU A 71 -15.25 6.50 5.96
C LEU A 71 -15.86 5.10 5.97
N THR A 72 -17.11 5.00 6.44
CA THR A 72 -17.87 3.76 6.42
C THR A 72 -18.17 3.33 4.99
N LYS A 73 -18.34 2.03 4.75
CA LYS A 73 -18.75 1.50 3.44
C LYS A 73 -19.98 2.22 2.87
N LYS A 74 -20.98 2.49 3.72
CA LYS A 74 -22.18 3.24 3.34
C LYS A 74 -21.83 4.66 2.88
N TYR A 75 -21.05 5.40 3.66
CA TYR A 75 -20.63 6.75 3.30
C TYR A 75 -19.88 6.78 1.97
N ILE A 76 -18.94 5.85 1.77
CA ILE A 76 -18.16 5.72 0.53
C ILE A 76 -19.09 5.50 -0.67
N LEU A 77 -20.03 4.55 -0.57
CA LEU A 77 -20.95 4.22 -1.66
C LEU A 77 -21.96 5.33 -1.97
N ASP A 78 -22.44 6.02 -0.94
CA ASP A 78 -23.47 7.05 -1.07
C ASP A 78 -22.87 8.40 -1.55
N ASN A 79 -21.61 8.70 -1.21
CA ASN A 79 -21.03 10.04 -1.40
C ASN A 79 -19.77 10.12 -2.26
N LEU A 80 -18.93 9.07 -2.29
CA LEU A 80 -17.59 9.16 -2.88
C LEU A 80 -17.46 8.34 -4.17
N CYS A 81 -17.91 7.09 -4.15
CA CYS A 81 -17.72 6.14 -5.23
C CYS A 81 -19.02 5.39 -5.52
N LYS A 82 -19.51 5.44 -6.76
CA LYS A 82 -20.69 4.68 -7.15
C LYS A 82 -20.32 3.22 -7.41
N GLN A 83 -21.11 2.30 -6.86
CA GLN A 83 -20.97 0.88 -7.19
C GLN A 83 -21.39 0.63 -8.64
N LEU A 84 -20.53 -0.06 -9.38
CA LEU A 84 -20.84 -0.54 -10.71
C LEU A 84 -21.23 -2.02 -10.65
N GLY A 85 -22.26 -2.41 -11.40
CA GLY A 85 -22.66 -3.82 -11.53
C GLY A 85 -21.57 -4.67 -12.19
N THR A 86 -21.54 -5.96 -11.88
CA THR A 86 -20.56 -6.94 -12.37
C THR A 86 -20.47 -6.95 -13.90
N ASP A 87 -21.61 -6.97 -14.60
CA ASP A 87 -21.65 -7.03 -16.07
C ASP A 87 -21.04 -5.78 -16.72
N LYS A 88 -21.32 -4.60 -16.14
CA LYS A 88 -20.77 -3.33 -16.61
C LYS A 88 -19.27 -3.27 -16.34
N SER A 89 -18.82 -3.70 -15.16
CA SER A 89 -17.41 -3.79 -14.82
C SER A 89 -16.65 -4.71 -15.78
N ALA A 90 -17.20 -5.89 -16.07
CA ALA A 90 -16.61 -6.84 -17.01
C ALA A 90 -16.51 -6.28 -18.44
N LYS A 91 -17.51 -5.51 -18.90
CA LYS A 91 -17.47 -4.83 -20.21
C LYS A 91 -16.36 -3.79 -20.27
N ILE A 92 -16.17 -2.98 -19.23
CA ILE A 92 -15.09 -2.00 -19.16
C ILE A 92 -13.74 -2.70 -19.13
N TYR A 93 -13.60 -3.72 -18.29
CA TYR A 93 -12.39 -4.51 -18.18
C TYR A 93 -11.95 -5.09 -19.55
N LYS A 94 -12.90 -5.61 -20.34
CA LYS A 94 -12.65 -6.10 -21.71
C LYS A 94 -12.17 -5.02 -22.69
N LYS A 95 -12.44 -3.73 -22.45
CA LYS A 95 -11.92 -2.61 -23.27
C LYS A 95 -10.42 -2.36 -23.03
N TYR A 96 -9.88 -2.84 -21.91
CA TYR A 96 -8.48 -2.71 -21.54
C TYR A 96 -7.81 -4.08 -21.41
N PRO A 97 -7.73 -4.89 -22.49
CA PRO A 97 -7.13 -6.20 -22.42
C PRO A 97 -5.66 -6.08 -21.99
N GLY A 98 -5.27 -6.87 -21.00
CA GLY A 98 -3.90 -6.93 -20.49
C GLY A 98 -3.59 -6.03 -19.30
N THR A 99 -4.58 -5.54 -18.54
CA THR A 99 -4.35 -4.88 -17.24
C THR A 99 -3.49 -5.71 -16.28
N PHE A 100 -3.59 -7.04 -16.35
CA PHE A 100 -2.71 -7.97 -15.62
C PHE A 100 -1.33 -8.14 -16.27
N THR A 101 -1.21 -8.18 -17.60
CA THR A 101 0.02 -8.65 -18.26
C THR A 101 0.90 -7.54 -18.80
N ILE A 102 0.32 -6.40 -19.19
CA ILE A 102 1.02 -5.32 -19.88
C ILE A 102 1.57 -4.33 -18.85
N SER A 103 2.90 -4.21 -18.79
CA SER A 103 3.59 -3.34 -17.83
C SER A 103 3.13 -1.87 -17.87
N LYS A 104 2.58 -1.38 -18.99
CA LYS A 104 2.09 -0.01 -19.12
C LYS A 104 0.86 0.27 -18.25
N TYR A 105 0.10 -0.77 -17.89
CA TYR A 105 -1.09 -0.64 -17.05
C TYR A 105 -0.77 -0.80 -15.56
N LYS A 106 0.34 -1.44 -15.22
CA LYS A 106 0.70 -1.74 -13.82
C LYS A 106 0.98 -0.49 -12.97
N ASN A 107 0.55 -0.53 -11.71
CA ASN A 107 0.75 0.51 -10.69
C ASN A 107 2.12 0.39 -10.01
N LYS A 108 3.23 0.50 -10.76
CA LYS A 108 4.59 0.46 -10.18
C LYS A 108 4.92 1.66 -9.29
N LYS A 109 4.06 2.67 -9.27
CA LYS A 109 4.11 3.81 -8.35
C LYS A 109 2.92 3.71 -7.42
N PHE A 110 3.06 4.20 -6.19
CA PHE A 110 1.97 4.29 -5.23
C PHE A 110 1.01 5.44 -5.57
N THR A 111 0.46 5.40 -6.78
CA THR A 111 -0.51 6.37 -7.30
C THR A 111 -1.53 5.60 -8.12
N PRO A 112 -2.81 5.63 -7.75
CA PRO A 112 -3.86 4.93 -8.49
C PRO A 112 -3.89 5.31 -9.96
N ARG A 113 -3.82 4.30 -10.84
CA ARG A 113 -4.12 4.46 -12.25
C ARG A 113 -5.58 4.14 -12.51
N PHE A 114 -6.25 5.07 -13.18
CA PHE A 114 -7.62 4.89 -13.61
C PHE A 114 -7.73 4.88 -15.13
N PHE A 115 -8.85 4.36 -15.61
CA PHE A 115 -9.18 4.27 -17.02
C PHE A 115 -10.53 4.92 -17.27
N ASP A 116 -10.57 5.85 -18.22
CA ASP A 116 -11.81 6.45 -18.68
C ASP A 116 -12.79 5.37 -19.15
N ASN A 117 -14.07 5.56 -18.91
CA ASN A 117 -15.08 4.66 -19.44
C ASN A 117 -16.38 5.40 -19.75
N GLU A 118 -17.44 4.66 -20.04
CA GLU A 118 -18.75 5.21 -20.38
C GLU A 118 -19.53 5.71 -19.14
N TYR A 119 -19.14 5.31 -17.93
CA TYR A 119 -19.79 5.68 -16.68
C TYR A 119 -19.00 6.70 -15.85
N CYS A 120 -17.70 6.83 -16.11
CA CYS A 120 -16.82 7.78 -15.43
C CYS A 120 -15.79 8.32 -16.42
N LYS A 121 -15.83 9.64 -16.65
CA LYS A 121 -14.87 10.39 -17.45
C LYS A 121 -13.96 11.16 -16.51
N ASN A 122 -12.65 11.15 -16.78
CA ASN A 122 -11.61 11.72 -15.93
C ASN A 122 -11.69 11.20 -14.47
N PRO A 123 -11.62 9.88 -14.26
CA PRO A 123 -11.67 9.30 -12.93
C PRO A 123 -10.54 9.85 -12.05
N VAL A 124 -10.92 10.32 -10.87
CA VAL A 124 -10.00 10.80 -9.83
C VAL A 124 -10.24 10.01 -8.54
N PHE A 125 -9.17 9.79 -7.78
CA PHE A 125 -9.32 9.22 -6.46
C PHE A 125 -9.96 10.29 -5.54
N PRO A 126 -10.95 9.94 -4.68
CA PRO A 126 -11.56 10.91 -3.78
C PRO A 126 -10.53 11.56 -2.85
N LYS A 127 -10.76 12.82 -2.48
CA LYS A 127 -9.79 13.62 -1.69
C LYS A 127 -9.64 13.09 -0.26
N GLU A 128 -10.73 12.53 0.27
CA GLU A 128 -10.84 11.90 1.58
C GLU A 128 -9.82 10.76 1.75
N PHE A 129 -9.49 10.08 0.65
CA PHE A 129 -8.49 9.00 0.61
C PHE A 129 -7.07 9.50 0.27
N GLN A 130 -6.84 10.82 0.36
CA GLN A 130 -5.55 11.45 0.05
C GLN A 130 -5.12 12.47 1.12
N GLU A 131 -5.88 12.60 2.21
CA GLU A 131 -5.63 13.61 3.24
C GLU A 131 -4.39 13.32 4.08
N ILE A 132 -4.07 12.04 4.27
CA ILE A 132 -2.90 11.60 5.03
C ILE A 132 -1.67 11.67 4.11
N LYS A 133 -0.65 12.40 4.55
CA LYS A 133 0.68 12.41 3.91
C LYS A 133 1.61 11.46 4.65
N PRO A 134 2.41 10.63 3.96
CA PRO A 134 3.38 9.74 4.61
C PRO A 134 4.31 10.51 5.55
N TYR A 135 4.62 9.93 6.70
CA TYR A 135 5.64 10.45 7.60
C TYR A 135 7.04 10.03 7.10
N PRO A 136 7.99 10.98 6.93
CA PRO A 136 9.36 10.62 6.55
C PRO A 136 10.04 9.86 7.70
N LYS A 137 10.89 8.88 7.36
CA LYS A 137 11.68 8.19 8.38
C LYS A 137 12.70 9.16 9.01
N ASP A 138 12.88 9.05 10.32
CA ASP A 138 13.88 9.78 11.10
C ASP A 138 14.38 8.92 12.27
N ASN A 139 15.49 9.32 12.91
CA ASN A 139 16.13 8.51 13.93
C ASN A 139 15.37 8.41 15.26
N ASP A 140 14.49 9.37 15.55
CA ASP A 140 13.92 9.58 16.88
C ASP A 140 12.46 9.14 17.00
N THR A 141 11.72 9.16 15.89
CA THR A 141 10.26 9.02 15.83
C THR A 141 9.83 7.77 15.09
N PHE A 142 10.34 7.58 13.87
CA PHE A 142 9.95 6.47 13.01
C PHE A 142 11.10 6.04 12.10
N ARG A 143 11.62 4.83 12.31
CA ARG A 143 12.68 4.25 11.49
C ARG A 143 12.51 2.75 11.36
N ASP A 144 13.29 2.16 10.47
CA ASP A 144 13.48 0.71 10.46
C ASP A 144 14.04 0.24 11.80
N TRP A 145 13.56 -0.92 12.23
CA TRP A 145 14.14 -1.60 13.38
C TRP A 145 15.58 -1.99 13.04
N ILE A 146 16.47 -1.79 13.99
CA ILE A 146 17.87 -2.19 13.86
C ILE A 146 18.09 -3.25 14.92
N ASP A 147 18.39 -4.48 14.50
CA ASP A 147 18.75 -5.53 15.42
C ASP A 147 20.02 -5.13 16.19
N LEU A 148 19.98 -5.35 17.50
CA LEU A 148 20.94 -4.93 18.53
C LEU A 148 22.41 -5.36 18.32
N PHE A 149 22.80 -5.93 17.18
CA PHE A 149 24.21 -6.05 16.80
C PHE A 149 24.84 -4.74 16.32
N ASP A 150 24.06 -3.67 16.19
CA ASP A 150 24.53 -2.34 15.79
C ASP A 150 24.51 -1.30 16.93
N ILE A 151 24.57 -1.72 18.20
CA ILE A 151 24.77 -0.80 19.34
C ILE A 151 26.18 -0.13 19.28
N HIS A 152 27.04 -0.62 18.38
CA HIS A 152 28.43 -0.18 18.24
C HIS A 152 28.79 0.38 16.86
N LYS A 153 27.82 0.81 16.03
CA LYS A 153 28.09 1.32 14.67
C LYS A 153 28.89 0.31 13.81
N GLY A 154 28.52 -0.96 13.86
CA GLY A 154 29.19 -2.04 13.12
C GLY A 154 30.54 -2.53 13.68
N ILE A 155 30.92 -2.18 14.92
CA ILE A 155 32.13 -2.71 15.57
C ILE A 155 31.73 -3.75 16.64
N PRO A 156 32.05 -5.05 16.48
CA PRO A 156 31.71 -6.05 17.51
C PRO A 156 32.41 -5.74 18.84
N PRO A 157 31.77 -5.97 20.01
CA PRO A 157 32.39 -5.73 21.30
C PRO A 157 33.62 -6.65 21.43
N ILE A 158 34.80 -6.03 21.58
CA ILE A 158 36.11 -6.72 21.64
C ILE A 158 36.21 -7.65 22.87
N THR A 159 35.38 -7.42 23.88
CA THR A 159 35.25 -8.32 25.02
C THR A 159 33.99 -9.17 24.81
N GLY A 160 34.19 -10.44 24.47
CA GLY A 160 33.11 -11.43 24.30
C GLY A 160 32.17 -11.54 25.52
N PRO A 161 31.11 -12.36 25.41
CA PRO A 161 30.09 -12.47 26.46
C PRO A 161 30.73 -12.87 27.79
N LYS A 162 30.40 -12.12 28.85
CA LYS A 162 30.66 -12.52 30.25
C LYS A 162 29.74 -13.64 30.67
#